data_AF-A0A0F9K319-F1
#
_entry.id   AF-A0A0F9K319-F1
#
_cell.length_a   1.000
_cell.length_b   1.000
_cell.length_c   1.000
_cell.angle_alpha   90.00
_cell.angle_beta   90.00
_cell.angle_gamma   90.00
#
_symmetry.space_group_name_H-M   'P 1'
#
loop_
_entity.id
_entity.type
_entity.pdbx_description
1 polymer ?
#
loop_
_entity_poly.entity_id
_entity_poly.type
_entity_poly.pdbx_seq_one_letter_code
_entity_poly.pdbx_strand_id
1 'polypeptide(L)'
;MVTKDLTKLQYLEDGMTNFDHSIPNGLEEQLKQGDCWCNHTAWDFRGNVWYENGMFHEAVYCYHSFQAEYQSDTLEELMVVVNDEHGAD
;
A
#
# COMPACT_ATOMS: atom_id res chain seq x y z
N MET A 1 -12.17 -10.29 8.51
CA MET A 1 -11.56 -9.36 7.54
C MET A 1 -11.79 -9.94 6.16
N VAL A 2 -12.46 -9.21 5.29
CA VAL A 2 -12.52 -9.56 3.87
C VAL A 2 -11.41 -8.74 3.23
N THR A 3 -10.23 -9.33 3.10
CA THR A 3 -9.18 -8.75 2.28
C THR A 3 -9.74 -8.64 0.87
N LYS A 4 -9.73 -7.45 0.26
CA LYS A 4 -10.08 -7.28 -1.14
C LYS A 4 -9.33 -8.34 -1.95
N ASP A 5 -10.03 -9.03 -2.84
CA ASP A 5 -9.40 -10.08 -3.65
C ASP A 5 -8.53 -9.44 -4.74
N LEU A 6 -7.28 -9.14 -4.38
CA LEU A 6 -6.33 -8.46 -5.26
C LEU A 6 -5.99 -9.28 -6.52
N THR A 7 -6.28 -10.58 -6.53
CA THR A 7 -6.06 -11.43 -7.72
C THR A 7 -6.94 -11.04 -8.91
N LYS A 8 -8.01 -10.27 -8.65
CA LYS A 8 -8.91 -9.72 -9.66
C LYS A 8 -8.54 -8.31 -10.12
N LEU A 9 -7.52 -7.70 -9.53
CA LEU A 9 -7.08 -6.34 -9.82
C LEU A 9 -5.80 -6.35 -10.65
N GLN A 10 -5.63 -5.31 -11.47
CA GLN A 10 -4.39 -5.09 -12.20
C GLN A 10 -3.26 -4.74 -11.23
N TYR A 11 -2.12 -5.43 -11.33
CA TYR A 11 -0.92 -5.04 -10.60
C TYR A 11 -0.20 -3.89 -11.33
N LEU A 12 0.13 -2.84 -10.59
CA LEU A 12 1.00 -1.75 -11.04
C LEU A 12 2.44 -2.04 -10.62
N GLU A 13 3.35 -2.07 -11.59
CA GLU A 13 4.77 -2.32 -11.32
C GLU A 13 5.42 -1.18 -10.53
N ASP A 14 5.02 0.06 -10.81
CA ASP A 14 5.45 1.25 -10.08
C ASP A 14 4.61 1.39 -8.79
N GLY A 15 5.26 1.20 -7.65
CA GLY A 15 4.64 1.26 -6.32
C GLY A 15 5.36 2.20 -5.37
N MET A 16 4.96 2.19 -4.09
CA MET A 16 5.58 2.99 -3.04
C MET A 16 6.86 2.32 -2.54
N THR A 17 7.81 3.14 -2.07
CA THR A 17 9.09 2.65 -1.55
C THR A 17 9.52 3.48 -0.36
N ASN A 18 9.83 2.80 0.77
CA ASN A 18 10.40 3.46 1.93
C ASN A 18 11.88 3.85 1.72
N PHE A 19 12.57 3.33 0.69
CA PHE A 19 13.99 3.59 0.46
C PHE A 19 14.30 5.06 0.13
N ASP A 20 13.39 5.71 -0.60
CA ASP A 20 13.51 7.10 -1.04
C ASP A 20 12.26 7.93 -0.66
N HIS A 21 11.40 7.36 0.19
CA HIS A 21 10.11 7.92 0.60
C HIS A 21 9.29 8.45 -0.59
N SER A 22 9.34 7.74 -1.72
CA SER A 22 8.72 8.21 -2.96
C SER A 22 7.39 7.53 -3.24
N ILE A 23 6.48 8.35 -3.79
CA ILE A 23 5.23 7.93 -4.41
C ILE A 23 5.33 8.32 -5.89
N PRO A 24 5.24 7.37 -6.83
CA PRO A 24 5.23 7.68 -8.25
C PRO A 24 4.13 8.67 -8.61
N ASN A 25 4.48 9.65 -9.46
CA ASN A 25 3.51 10.64 -9.93
C ASN A 25 2.35 9.96 -10.68
N GLY A 26 1.11 10.29 -10.33
CA GLY A 26 -0.08 9.69 -10.92
C GLY A 26 -0.50 8.35 -10.33
N LEU A 27 0.22 7.81 -9.33
CA LEU A 27 -0.13 6.54 -8.69
C LEU A 27 -1.45 6.64 -7.92
N GLU A 28 -1.63 7.73 -7.17
CA GLU A 28 -2.85 7.99 -6.41
C GLU A 28 -4.09 8.03 -7.32
N GLU A 29 -4.03 8.75 -8.44
CA GLU A 29 -5.12 8.83 -9.42
C GLU A 29 -5.39 7.49 -10.09
N GLN A 30 -4.35 6.67 -10.34
CA GLN A 30 -4.52 5.32 -10.88
C GLN A 30 -5.23 4.41 -9.87
N LEU A 31 -4.75 4.36 -8.63
CA LEU A 31 -5.35 3.55 -7.58
C LEU A 31 -6.82 3.93 -7.35
N LYS A 32 -7.15 5.23 -7.38
CA LYS A 32 -8.53 5.73 -7.23
C LYS A 32 -9.52 5.22 -8.30
N GLN A 33 -9.04 4.67 -9.42
CA GLN A 33 -9.91 3.99 -10.41
C GLN A 33 -10.51 2.69 -9.85
N GLY A 34 -9.87 2.11 -8.83
CA GLY A 34 -10.40 1.01 -8.01
C GLY A 34 -10.22 -0.40 -8.59
N ASP A 35 -9.62 -0.51 -9.78
CA ASP A 35 -9.39 -1.75 -10.52
C ASP A 35 -7.93 -2.22 -10.50
N CYS A 36 -7.07 -1.52 -9.77
CA CYS A 36 -5.65 -1.84 -9.65
C CYS A 36 -5.15 -1.83 -8.18
N TRP A 37 -3.93 -2.34 -8.00
CA TRP A 37 -3.20 -2.37 -6.74
C TRP A 37 -1.69 -2.30 -7.02
N CYS A 38 -0.91 -1.86 -6.04
CA CYS A 38 0.56 -1.80 -6.14
C CYS A 38 1.23 -2.35 -4.87
N ASN A 39 2.55 -2.47 -4.89
CA ASN A 39 3.32 -2.79 -3.69
C ASN A 39 3.77 -1.51 -2.98
N HIS A 40 3.95 -1.60 -1.66
CA HIS A 40 4.79 -0.73 -0.86
C HIS A 40 5.95 -1.55 -0.32
N THR A 41 7.16 -1.25 -0.75
CA THR A 41 8.33 -2.07 -0.37
C THR A 41 9.22 -1.34 0.62
N ALA A 42 9.55 -2.01 1.72
CA ALA A 42 10.54 -1.59 2.70
C ALA A 42 11.49 -2.74 3.04
N TRP A 43 12.48 -2.48 3.90
CA TRP A 43 13.44 -3.49 4.34
C TRP A 43 12.79 -4.60 5.16
N ASP A 44 11.93 -4.24 6.11
CA ASP A 44 11.36 -5.17 7.09
C ASP A 44 9.94 -5.65 6.73
N PHE A 45 9.28 -5.00 5.77
CA PHE A 45 7.93 -5.33 5.37
C PHE A 45 7.68 -5.17 3.87
N ARG A 46 6.58 -5.80 3.43
CA ARG A 46 5.94 -5.55 2.14
C ARG A 46 4.46 -5.23 2.38
N GLY A 47 3.99 -4.14 1.80
CA GLY A 47 2.58 -3.77 1.74
C GLY A 47 1.96 -4.07 0.38
N ASN A 48 0.70 -4.49 0.37
CA ASN A 48 -0.15 -4.44 -0.82
C ASN A 48 -1.11 -3.26 -0.66
N VAL A 49 -1.11 -2.33 -1.61
CA VAL A 49 -1.87 -1.08 -1.53
C VAL A 49 -2.97 -1.06 -2.58
N TRP A 50 -4.19 -0.70 -2.18
CA TRP A 50 -5.33 -0.55 -3.09
C TRP A 50 -6.26 0.58 -2.65
N TYR A 51 -7.19 0.97 -3.52
CA TYR A 51 -8.26 1.91 -3.17
C TYR A 51 -9.61 1.18 -3.13
N GLU A 52 -10.42 1.46 -2.11
CA GLU A 52 -11.77 0.93 -1.96
C GLU A 52 -12.61 1.83 -1.06
N ASN A 53 -13.92 1.94 -1.32
CA ASN A 53 -14.86 2.67 -0.47
C ASN A 53 -14.48 4.12 -0.11
N GLY A 54 -13.74 4.80 -0.99
CA GLY A 54 -13.33 6.19 -0.78
C GLY A 54 -11.97 6.35 -0.10
N MET A 55 -11.28 5.27 0.25
CA MET A 55 -10.06 5.28 1.05
C MET A 55 -8.95 4.43 0.43
N PHE A 56 -7.71 4.78 0.74
CA PHE A 56 -6.56 3.93 0.49
C PHE A 56 -6.43 2.90 1.60
N HIS A 57 -6.05 1.69 1.22
CA HIS A 57 -5.83 0.56 2.10
C HIS A 57 -4.45 -0.02 1.85
N GLU A 58 -3.78 -0.45 2.91
CA GLU A 58 -2.53 -1.19 2.82
C GLU A 58 -2.55 -2.40 3.75
N ALA A 59 -2.37 -3.59 3.18
CA ALA A 59 -2.15 -4.83 3.94
C ALA A 59 -0.66 -5.10 4.06
N VAL A 60 -0.15 -5.07 5.29
CA VAL A 60 1.27 -5.21 5.62
C VAL A 60 1.61 -6.67 5.94
N TYR A 61 2.71 -7.14 5.35
CA TYR A 61 3.25 -8.48 5.53
C TYR A 61 4.73 -8.39 5.93
N CYS A 62 5.08 -9.07 7.02
CA CYS A 62 6.47 -9.23 7.46
C CYS A 62 6.80 -10.73 7.43
N TYR A 63 7.93 -11.11 6.81
CA TYR A 63 8.35 -12.50 6.66
C TYR A 63 7.24 -13.45 6.12
N HIS A 64 6.47 -12.99 5.12
CA HIS A 64 5.32 -13.69 4.53
C HIS A 64 4.12 -13.92 5.46
N SER A 65 4.12 -13.30 6.63
CA SER A 65 2.97 -13.32 7.55
C SER A 65 2.27 -11.98 7.54
N PHE A 66 0.94 -12.00 7.37
CA PHE A 66 0.10 -10.82 7.58
C PHE A 66 0.31 -10.26 8.98
N GLN A 67 0.49 -8.96 9.09
CA GLN A 67 0.63 -8.25 10.36
C GLN A 67 -0.61 -7.40 10.65
N ALA A 68 -0.94 -6.48 9.75
CA ALA A 68 -1.98 -5.49 9.95
C ALA A 68 -2.51 -4.95 8.61
N GLU A 69 -3.67 -4.30 8.68
CA GLU A 69 -4.24 -3.52 7.59
C GLU A 69 -4.43 -2.08 8.07
N TYR A 70 -3.98 -1.13 7.27
CA TYR A 70 -4.09 0.31 7.51
C TYR A 70 -4.94 0.96 6.44
N GLN A 71 -5.51 2.11 6.76
CA GLN A 71 -6.32 2.88 5.81
C GLN A 71 -6.16 4.38 6.06
N SER A 72 -6.16 5.19 4.99
CA SER A 72 -6.14 6.66 5.07
C SER A 72 -6.84 7.31 3.89
N ASP A 73 -7.11 8.61 4.02
CA ASP A 73 -7.72 9.44 2.96
C ASP A 73 -6.72 9.76 1.83
N THR A 74 -5.43 9.86 2.15
CA THR A 74 -4.35 10.08 1.16
C THR A 74 -3.30 8.98 1.19
N LEU A 75 -2.61 8.82 0.05
CA LEU A 75 -1.55 7.84 -0.07
C LEU A 75 -0.31 8.23 0.75
N GLU A 76 -0.02 9.55 0.87
CA GLU A 76 1.08 10.03 1.73
C GLU A 76 0.87 9.69 3.21
N GLU A 77 -0.33 9.94 3.75
CA GLU A 77 -0.62 9.66 5.15
C GLU A 77 -0.53 8.16 5.44
N LEU A 78 -1.03 7.33 4.53
CA LEU A 78 -0.93 5.88 4.64
C LEU A 78 0.53 5.41 4.70
N MET A 79 1.36 5.94 3.79
CA MET A 79 2.79 5.64 3.74
C MET A 79 3.51 6.04 5.04
N VAL A 80 3.23 7.24 5.57
CA VAL A 80 3.82 7.72 6.83
C VAL A 80 3.45 6.79 7.98
N VAL A 81 2.16 6.48 8.14
CA VAL A 81 1.69 5.61 9.23
C VAL A 81 2.32 4.22 9.16
N VAL A 82 2.36 3.62 7.97
CA VAL A 82 2.93 2.27 7.82
C VAL A 82 4.44 2.26 8.06
N ASN A 83 5.16 3.27 7.58
CA ASN A 83 6.60 3.38 7.80
C ASN A 83 6.95 3.68 9.26
N ASP A 84 6.17 4.50 9.96
CA ASP A 84 6.37 4.76 11.40
C ASP A 84 6.14 3.49 12.24
N GLU A 85 5.19 2.64 11.85
CA GLU A 85 4.84 1.42 12.58
C GLU A 85 5.73 0.21 12.24
N HIS A 86 6.15 0.06 10.98
CA HIS A 86 6.85 -1.14 10.48
C HIS A 86 8.19 -0.87 9.81
N GLY A 87 8.50 0.40 9.52
CA GLY A 87 9.61 0.78 8.65
C GLY A 87 11.00 0.73 9.26
N ALA A 88 11.12 0.63 10.59
CA ALA A 88 12.33 0.61 11.42
C ALA A 88 13.42 1.66 11.10
N ASP A 89 13.89 2.35 12.14
CA ASP A 89 14.89 3.44 12.14
C ASP A 89 16.23 3.10 11.44
#